data_AF-A0ABD7F2B6-F1
#
_entry.id   AF-A0ABD7F2B6-F1
#
_cell.length_a   1.000
_cell.length_b   1.000
_cell.length_c   1.000
_cell.angle_alpha   90.00
_cell.angle_beta   90.00
_cell.angle_gamma   90.00
#
_symmetry.space_group_name_H-M   'P 1'
#
loop_
_entity.id
_entity.type
_entity.pdbx_description
1 polymer ?
#
loop_
_entity_poly.entity_id
_entity_poly.type
_entity_poly.pdbx_seq_one_letter_code
_entity_poly.pdbx_strand_id
1 'polypeptide(L)'
;MQPISLPSMGHLNHEARRRLRKLREALGLSRPKFAEKLGIPPTTLKNYELGYREIGGGLLLLISAHGELNEFSTWLMTGINPPQLMLTADDVSKLNP
;
A
#
# COMPACT_ATOMS: atom_id res chain seq x y z
N MET A 1 -19.82 -25.62 8.85
CA MET A 1 -19.15 -24.33 8.54
C MET A 1 -18.73 -24.38 7.08
N GLN A 2 -19.13 -23.42 6.25
CA GLN A 2 -18.61 -23.31 4.89
C GLN A 2 -17.09 -23.04 4.98
N PRO A 3 -16.23 -23.72 4.19
CA PRO A 3 -14.81 -23.44 4.20
C PRO A 3 -14.58 -22.00 3.73
N ILE A 4 -13.77 -21.25 4.46
CA ILE A 4 -13.38 -19.89 4.08
C ILE A 4 -12.55 -20.02 2.81
N SER A 5 -13.15 -19.67 1.66
CA SER A 5 -12.44 -19.60 0.38
C SER A 5 -11.65 -18.30 0.34
N LEU A 6 -10.41 -18.34 0.85
CA LEU A 6 -9.49 -17.20 0.72
C LEU A 6 -8.91 -17.16 -0.70
N PRO A 7 -8.73 -15.96 -1.28
CA PRO A 7 -8.03 -15.82 -2.53
C PRO A 7 -6.60 -16.37 -2.43
N SER A 8 -6.07 -16.90 -3.53
CA SER A 8 -4.68 -17.38 -3.56
C SER A 8 -3.69 -16.24 -3.34
N MET A 9 -2.52 -16.57 -2.79
CA MET A 9 -1.43 -15.61 -2.61
C MET A 9 -1.06 -14.88 -3.91
N GLY A 10 -1.01 -15.61 -5.03
CA GLY A 10 -0.74 -15.03 -6.34
C GLY A 10 -1.80 -14.02 -6.78
N HIS A 11 -3.08 -14.29 -6.50
CA HIS A 11 -4.16 -13.33 -6.77
C HIS A 11 -4.05 -12.07 -5.91
N LEU A 12 -3.76 -12.24 -4.62
CA LEU A 12 -3.56 -11.10 -3.71
C LEU A 12 -2.38 -10.23 -4.15
N ASN A 13 -1.25 -10.85 -4.51
CA ASN A 13 -0.07 -10.12 -4.99
C ASN A 13 -0.34 -9.40 -6.32
N HIS A 14 -1.08 -10.06 -7.23
CA HIS A 14 -1.51 -9.49 -8.50
C HIS A 14 -2.32 -8.19 -8.30
N GLU A 15 -3.27 -8.18 -7.39
CA GLU A 15 -4.07 -6.97 -7.12
C GLU A 15 -3.25 -5.90 -6.39
N ALA A 16 -2.37 -6.28 -5.45
CA ALA A 16 -1.50 -5.35 -4.75
C ALA A 16 -0.52 -4.63 -5.71
N ARG A 17 0.11 -5.33 -6.67
CA ARG A 17 1.01 -4.69 -7.65
C ARG A 17 0.30 -3.74 -8.59
N ARG A 18 -0.97 -4.01 -8.93
CA ARG A 18 -1.79 -3.11 -9.74
C ARG A 18 -2.11 -1.83 -8.97
N ARG A 19 -2.42 -1.96 -7.68
CA ARG A 19 -2.66 -0.82 -6.78
C ARG A 19 -1.39 -0.01 -6.53
N LEU A 20 -0.24 -0.65 -6.35
CA LEU A 20 1.07 0.02 -6.27
C LEU A 20 1.34 0.89 -7.50
N ARG A 21 1.10 0.35 -8.71
CA ARG A 21 1.22 1.11 -9.96
C ARG A 21 0.24 2.29 -10.02
N LYS A 22 -1.03 2.06 -9.66
CA LYS A 22 -2.06 3.11 -9.63
C LYS A 22 -1.72 4.23 -8.66
N LEU A 23 -1.22 3.91 -7.47
CA LEU A 23 -0.78 4.90 -6.49
C LEU A 23 0.31 5.79 -7.08
N ARG A 24 1.34 5.20 -7.67
CA ARG A 24 2.42 5.95 -8.31
C ARG A 24 1.90 6.89 -9.41
N GLU A 25 1.00 6.39 -10.26
CA GLU A 25 0.41 7.17 -11.35
C GLU A 25 -0.47 8.31 -10.83
N ALA A 26 -1.26 8.07 -9.77
CA ALA A 26 -2.08 9.10 -9.12
C ALA A 26 -1.25 10.21 -8.45
N LEU A 27 -0.07 9.86 -7.91
CA LEU A 27 0.90 10.83 -7.39
C LEU A 27 1.66 11.59 -8.50
N GLY A 28 1.43 11.26 -9.78
CA GLY A 28 2.14 11.88 -10.91
C GLY A 28 3.63 11.56 -10.97
N LEU A 29 4.07 10.47 -10.31
CA LEU A 29 5.48 10.14 -10.19
C LEU A 29 5.93 9.15 -11.27
N SER A 30 7.13 9.41 -11.82
CA SER A 30 7.84 8.42 -12.62
C SER A 30 8.30 7.26 -11.73
N ARG A 31 8.54 6.08 -12.34
CA ARG A 31 9.09 4.91 -11.61
C ARG A 31 10.37 5.25 -10.83
N PRO A 32 11.38 5.92 -11.40
CA PRO A 32 12.59 6.28 -10.66
C PRO A 32 12.30 7.16 -9.44
N LYS A 33 11.47 8.21 -9.60
CA LYS A 33 11.12 9.11 -8.48
C LYS A 33 10.38 8.40 -7.36
N PHE A 34 9.46 7.50 -7.70
CA PHE A 34 8.72 6.75 -6.69
C PHE A 34 9.60 5.71 -5.99
N ALA A 35 10.50 5.05 -6.72
CA ALA A 35 11.46 4.11 -6.15
C ALA A 35 12.44 4.81 -5.19
N GLU A 36 12.93 5.99 -5.58
CA GLU A 36 13.76 6.86 -4.74
C GLU A 36 13.01 7.26 -3.46
N LYS A 37 11.74 7.66 -3.56
CA LYS A 37 10.89 8.00 -2.41
C LYS A 37 10.76 6.84 -1.41
N LEU A 38 10.77 5.60 -1.90
CA LEU A 38 10.69 4.38 -1.11
C LEU A 38 12.06 3.83 -0.69
N GLY A 39 13.17 4.43 -1.13
CA GLY A 39 14.52 3.95 -0.85
C GLY A 39 14.84 2.59 -1.49
N ILE A 40 14.21 2.24 -2.62
CA ILE A 40 14.43 0.97 -3.33
C ILE A 40 15.00 1.19 -4.73
N PRO A 41 15.69 0.19 -5.33
CA PRO A 41 16.13 0.29 -6.71
C PRO A 41 14.95 0.46 -7.69
N PRO A 42 15.03 1.32 -8.71
CA PRO A 42 13.98 1.47 -9.73
C PRO A 42 13.65 0.17 -10.47
N THR A 43 14.65 -0.70 -10.65
CA THR A 43 14.48 -2.04 -11.22
C THR A 43 13.63 -2.95 -10.34
N THR A 44 13.78 -2.87 -9.01
CA THR A 44 12.96 -3.60 -8.04
C THR A 44 11.51 -3.17 -8.13
N LEU A 45 11.23 -1.86 -8.14
CA LEU A 45 9.87 -1.34 -8.34
C LEU A 45 9.28 -1.78 -9.69
N LYS A 46 10.06 -1.70 -10.78
CA LYS A 46 9.65 -2.17 -12.11
C LYS A 46 9.23 -3.64 -12.05
N ASN A 47 10.02 -4.50 -11.42
CA ASN A 47 9.74 -5.93 -11.32
C ASN A 47 8.47 -6.24 -10.53
N TYR A 48 8.19 -5.48 -9.46
CA TYR A 48 6.93 -5.59 -8.73
C TYR A 48 5.73 -5.20 -9.61
N GLU A 49 5.77 -4.01 -10.21
CA GLU A 49 4.63 -3.53 -11.01
C GLU A 49 4.33 -4.41 -12.23
N LEU A 50 5.37 -4.97 -12.86
CA LEU A 50 5.24 -5.85 -14.02
C LEU A 50 4.96 -7.32 -13.65
N GLY A 51 5.07 -7.68 -12.37
CA GLY A 51 4.83 -9.05 -11.90
C GLY A 51 5.99 -10.03 -12.18
N TYR A 52 7.18 -9.53 -12.53
CA TYR A 52 8.39 -10.37 -12.61
C TYR A 52 8.88 -10.82 -11.23
N ARG A 53 8.45 -10.11 -10.18
CA ARG A 53 8.69 -10.46 -8.79
C ARG A 53 7.45 -10.15 -7.97
N GLU A 54 7.11 -11.03 -7.04
CA GLU A 54 6.07 -10.76 -6.05
C GLU A 54 6.48 -9.63 -5.10
N ILE A 55 5.52 -8.79 -4.72
CA ILE A 55 5.71 -7.82 -3.65
C ILE A 55 6.04 -8.57 -2.36
N GLY A 56 7.21 -8.30 -1.79
CA GLY A 56 7.61 -8.81 -0.48
C GLY A 56 7.12 -7.90 0.65
N GLY A 57 7.00 -8.47 1.85
CA GLY A 57 6.56 -7.73 3.05
C GLY A 57 7.41 -6.48 3.34
N GLY A 58 8.70 -6.49 3.01
CA GLY A 58 9.58 -5.33 3.20
C GLY A 58 9.11 -4.06 2.48
N LEU A 59 8.54 -4.18 1.26
CA LEU A 59 7.98 -3.02 0.56
C LEU A 59 6.77 -2.44 1.29
N LEU A 60 5.90 -3.32 1.80
CA LEU A 60 4.70 -2.92 2.54
C LEU A 60 5.09 -2.21 3.84
N LEU A 61 6.11 -2.71 4.55
CA LEU A 61 6.64 -2.05 5.75
C LEU A 61 7.20 -0.67 5.44
N LEU A 62 7.94 -0.50 4.33
CA LEU A 62 8.44 0.81 3.89
C LEU A 62 7.29 1.80 3.60
N ILE A 63 6.25 1.34 2.90
CA ILE A 63 5.07 2.17 2.61
C ILE A 63 4.34 2.57 3.90
N SER A 64 4.11 1.61 4.80
CA SER A 64 3.43 1.86 6.08
C SER A 64 4.24 2.77 7.02
N ALA A 65 5.57 2.76 6.93
CA ALA A 65 6.43 3.63 7.74
C ALA A 65 6.63 5.03 7.15
N HIS A 66 6.27 5.25 5.88
CA HIS A 66 6.52 6.51 5.18
C HIS A 66 5.44 7.55 5.49
N GLY A 67 5.83 8.75 5.93
CA GLY A 67 4.91 9.82 6.38
C GLY A 67 3.78 10.17 5.40
N GLU A 68 4.09 10.31 4.11
CA GLU A 68 3.07 10.62 3.07
C GLU A 68 2.41 9.39 2.43
N LEU A 69 2.94 8.17 2.61
CA LEU A 69 2.43 6.98 1.90
C LEU A 69 1.66 6.03 2.80
N ASN A 70 1.82 6.17 4.12
CA ASN A 70 1.18 5.32 5.12
C ASN A 70 -0.35 5.32 4.99
N GLU A 71 -0.97 6.47 4.68
CA GLU A 71 -2.42 6.58 4.49
C GLU A 71 -2.98 5.64 3.40
N PHE A 72 -2.15 5.27 2.41
CA PHE A 72 -2.52 4.37 1.31
C PHE A 72 -2.25 2.89 1.61
N SER A 73 -1.57 2.56 2.72
CA SER A 73 -1.11 1.19 3.01
C SER A 73 -2.26 0.17 3.05
N THR A 74 -3.34 0.50 3.77
CA THR A 74 -4.55 -0.33 3.86
C THR A 74 -5.16 -0.56 2.48
N TRP A 75 -5.39 0.50 1.70
CA TRP A 75 -5.94 0.39 0.36
C TRP A 75 -5.02 -0.43 -0.57
N LEU A 76 -3.70 -0.26 -0.44
CA LEU A 76 -2.72 -0.98 -1.24
C LEU A 76 -2.71 -2.48 -0.94
N MET A 77 -3.07 -2.90 0.28
CA MET A 77 -3.16 -4.31 0.67
C MET A 77 -4.54 -4.92 0.41
N THR A 78 -5.62 -4.22 0.75
CA THR A 78 -7.00 -4.77 0.73
C THR A 78 -7.84 -4.33 -0.46
N GLY A 79 -7.50 -3.19 -1.09
CA GLY A 79 -8.31 -2.56 -2.13
C GLY A 79 -9.50 -1.78 -1.58
N ILE A 80 -9.64 -1.77 -0.26
CA ILE A 80 -10.70 -1.07 0.47
C ILE A 80 -10.07 0.22 0.98
N ASN A 81 -10.71 1.35 0.69
CA ASN A 81 -10.31 2.61 1.31
C ASN A 81 -10.46 2.46 2.83
N PRO A 82 -9.43 2.76 3.63
CA PRO A 82 -9.60 2.78 5.06
C PRO A 82 -10.76 3.73 5.39
N PRO A 83 -11.68 3.35 6.30
CA PRO A 83 -12.68 4.29 6.76
C PRO A 83 -11.95 5.53 7.27
N GLN A 84 -12.28 6.71 6.75
CA GLN A 84 -11.71 7.95 7.25
C GLN A 84 -12.02 8.00 8.74
N LEU A 85 -10.98 7.90 9.58
CA LEU A 85 -11.11 8.11 11.02
C LEU A 85 -11.59 9.55 11.20
N MET A 86 -12.89 9.70 11.48
CA MET A 86 -13.52 10.99 11.71
C MET A 86 -13.16 11.57 13.09
N LEU A 87 -12.45 10.79 13.92
CA LEU A 87 -11.97 11.15 15.26
C LEU A 87 -10.57 10.55 15.49
N THR A 88 -9.62 11.40 15.85
CA THR A 88 -8.28 11.04 16.32
C THR A 88 -8.27 10.82 17.83
N ALA A 89 -7.22 10.20 18.37
CA ALA A 89 -7.03 10.08 19.83
C ALA A 89 -6.98 11.45 20.53
N ASP A 90 -6.43 12.46 19.87
CA ASP A 90 -6.43 13.85 20.32
C ASP A 90 -7.86 14.42 20.35
N ASP A 91 -8.72 14.07 19.39
CA ASP A 91 -10.11 14.52 19.36
C ASP A 91 -10.93 13.91 20.50
N VAL A 92 -10.68 12.63 20.85
CA VAL A 92 -11.33 11.97 21.99
C VAL A 92 -10.93 12.61 23.32
N SER A 93 -9.67 13.04 23.47
CA SER A 93 -9.20 13.69 24.70
C SER A 93 -9.82 15.08 24.95
N LYS A 94 -10.35 15.72 23.91
CA LYS A 94 -10.97 17.06 23.97
C LYS A 94 -12.49 17.03 24.16
N LEU A 95 -13.11 15.85 24.02
CA LEU A 95 -14.56 15.68 24.15
C LEU A 95 -15.03 15.39 25.59
N ASN A 96 -14.09 15.15 26.51
CA ASN A 96 -14.35 15.04 27.95
C ASN A 96 -13.40 16.01 28.68
N PRO A 97 -13.83 17.27 28.94
CA PRO A 97 -13.03 18.25 29.67
C PRO A 97 -12.84 17.89 31.16
#